data_AF-A0A7J5EWN0-F1
#
_entry.id   AF-A0A7J5EWN0-F1
#
_cell.length_a   1.000
_cell.length_b   1.000
_cell.length_c   1.000
_cell.angle_alpha   90.00
_cell.angle_beta   90.00
_cell.angle_gamma   90.00
#
_symmetry.space_group_name_H-M   'P 1'
#
loop_
_entity.id
_entity.type
_entity.pdbx_description
1 polymer ?
#
loop_
_entity_poly.entity_id
_entity_poly.type
_entity_poly.pdbx_seq_one_letter_code
_entity_poly.pdbx_strand_id
1 'polypeptide(L)'
;MHLDATDFAAMDDGQRLAVLEAMVVGMIADDKITPAERRRFDEIVLGLPWGVERGVLAAMIAGARDRLAALKTPDEVHDYVEALATRLPSQALREKVVFTMATLMFSDGEQDQAEKKALGLFVVAFGITSERAAAIREALHLGGARTTAKPEATEN
;
A
#
# COMPACT_ATOMS: atom_id res chain seq x y z
N MET A 1 -8.76 -9.84 1.64
CA MET A 1 -8.52 -8.48 2.21
C MET A 1 -7.51 -7.68 1.39
N HIS A 2 -6.82 -8.28 0.41
CA HIS A 2 -5.97 -7.55 -0.54
C HIS A 2 -6.79 -7.04 -1.72
N LEU A 3 -6.22 -6.08 -2.46
CA LEU A 3 -6.72 -5.65 -3.77
C LEU A 3 -6.59 -6.77 -4.79
N ASP A 4 -7.66 -7.07 -5.51
CA ASP A 4 -7.70 -8.14 -6.51
C ASP A 4 -8.15 -7.65 -7.91
N ALA A 5 -8.15 -8.55 -8.88
CA ALA A 5 -8.51 -8.21 -10.25
C ALA A 5 -9.97 -7.71 -10.41
N THR A 6 -10.88 -8.14 -9.54
CA THR A 6 -12.28 -7.70 -9.56
C THR A 6 -12.37 -6.25 -9.10
N ASP A 7 -11.59 -5.88 -8.08
CA ASP A 7 -11.52 -4.48 -7.62
C ASP A 7 -11.05 -3.57 -8.76
N PHE A 8 -9.95 -3.93 -9.44
CA PHE A 8 -9.39 -3.14 -10.52
C PHE A 8 -10.30 -3.02 -11.75
N ALA A 9 -11.05 -4.07 -12.06
CA ALA A 9 -12.04 -4.07 -13.14
C ALA A 9 -13.21 -3.11 -12.86
N ALA A 10 -13.58 -2.92 -11.59
CA ALA A 10 -14.63 -2.00 -11.17
C ALA A 10 -14.16 -0.55 -11.03
N MET A 11 -12.85 -0.30 -11.00
CA MET A 11 -12.28 1.03 -10.85
C MET A 11 -12.24 1.83 -12.14
N ASP A 12 -12.54 3.12 -12.04
CA ASP A 12 -12.15 4.10 -13.05
C ASP A 12 -10.65 4.47 -12.94
N ASP A 13 -10.15 5.21 -13.93
CA ASP A 13 -8.73 5.58 -13.98
C ASP A 13 -8.31 6.51 -12.82
N GLY A 14 -9.23 7.34 -12.32
CA GLY A 14 -8.99 8.22 -11.17
C GLY A 14 -8.84 7.43 -9.86
N GLN A 15 -9.65 6.39 -9.69
CA GLN A 15 -9.59 5.45 -8.58
C GLN A 15 -8.31 4.63 -8.62
N ARG A 16 -7.94 4.08 -9.79
CA ARG A 16 -6.66 3.38 -9.95
C ARG A 16 -5.49 4.29 -9.62
N LEU A 17 -5.49 5.52 -10.12
CA LEU A 17 -4.45 6.49 -9.79
C LEU A 17 -4.40 6.78 -8.28
N ALA A 18 -5.54 6.93 -7.61
CA ALA A 18 -5.58 7.13 -6.16
C ALA A 18 -5.02 5.92 -5.38
N VAL A 19 -5.30 4.69 -5.82
CA VAL A 19 -4.68 3.48 -5.24
C VAL A 19 -3.16 3.52 -5.40
N LEU A 20 -2.67 3.85 -6.59
CA LEU A 20 -1.24 3.94 -6.86
C LEU A 20 -0.57 5.02 -5.99
N GLU A 21 -1.16 6.20 -5.92
CA GLU A 21 -0.66 7.32 -5.11
C GLU A 21 -0.63 6.97 -3.63
N ALA A 22 -1.65 6.28 -3.10
CA ALA A 22 -1.65 5.78 -1.73
C ALA A 22 -0.49 4.81 -1.46
N MET A 23 -0.22 3.88 -2.39
CA MET A 23 0.91 2.95 -2.26
C MET A 23 2.26 3.69 -2.28
N VAL A 24 2.41 4.72 -3.12
CA VAL A 24 3.65 5.50 -3.20
C VAL A 24 3.87 6.30 -1.91
N VAL A 25 2.83 6.93 -1.34
CA VAL A 25 2.92 7.64 -0.05
C VAL A 25 3.44 6.72 1.05
N GLY A 26 2.86 5.51 1.16
CA GLY A 26 3.29 4.53 2.16
C GLY A 26 4.77 4.15 2.00
N MET A 27 5.24 3.99 0.76
CA MET A 27 6.63 3.62 0.47
C MET A 27 7.65 4.73 0.78
N ILE A 28 7.29 6.01 0.64
CA ILE A 28 8.24 7.12 0.85
C ILE A 28 8.21 7.67 2.28
N ALA A 29 7.39 7.11 3.16
CA ALA A 29 7.07 7.76 4.44
C ALA A 29 8.26 7.84 5.42
N ASP A 30 9.28 7.02 5.24
CA ASP A 30 10.50 6.99 6.05
C ASP A 30 11.65 7.84 5.47
N ASP A 31 11.41 8.51 4.33
CA ASP A 31 12.39 9.28 3.53
C ASP A 31 13.63 8.46 3.10
N LYS A 32 13.56 7.13 3.17
CA LYS A 32 14.68 6.20 2.96
C LYS A 32 14.28 4.93 2.21
N ILE A 33 13.74 5.08 1.00
CA ILE A 33 13.48 3.92 0.14
C ILE A 33 14.77 3.16 -0.15
N THR A 34 14.88 1.95 0.40
CA THR A 34 15.96 1.01 0.11
C THR A 34 15.74 0.34 -1.26
N PRO A 35 16.81 -0.16 -1.90
CA PRO A 35 16.68 -0.95 -3.13
C PRO A 35 15.86 -2.24 -2.99
N ALA A 36 15.65 -2.74 -1.77
CA ALA A 36 14.84 -3.92 -1.50
C ALA A 36 13.35 -3.56 -1.51
N GLU A 37 12.96 -2.50 -0.78
CA GLU A 37 11.58 -1.99 -0.76
C GLU A 37 11.13 -1.54 -2.14
N ARG A 38 12.01 -0.85 -2.89
CA ARG A 38 11.72 -0.48 -4.27
C ARG A 38 11.43 -1.69 -5.16
N ARG A 39 12.24 -2.75 -5.05
CA ARG A 39 12.02 -3.98 -5.84
C ARG A 39 10.69 -4.64 -5.49
N ARG A 40 10.35 -4.71 -4.20
CA ARG A 40 9.10 -5.31 -3.75
C ARG A 40 7.88 -4.49 -4.13
N PHE A 41 7.99 -3.17 -4.06
CA PHE A 41 7.00 -2.25 -4.60
C PHE A 41 6.80 -2.51 -6.10
N ASP A 42 7.88 -2.55 -6.87
CA ASP A 42 7.81 -2.81 -8.30
C ASP A 42 7.18 -4.20 -8.58
N GLU A 43 7.51 -5.25 -7.81
CA GLU A 43 6.91 -6.58 -7.96
C GLU A 43 5.40 -6.60 -7.69
N ILE A 44 4.96 -6.01 -6.57
CA ILE A 44 3.55 -5.99 -6.19
C ILE A 44 2.75 -5.08 -7.12
N VAL A 45 3.27 -3.89 -7.43
CA VAL A 45 2.62 -2.96 -8.34
C VAL A 45 2.55 -3.57 -9.73
N LEU A 46 3.63 -4.13 -10.29
CA LEU A 46 3.58 -4.79 -11.60
C LEU A 46 2.70 -6.06 -11.62
N GLY A 47 2.44 -6.66 -10.46
CA GLY A 47 1.55 -7.81 -10.31
C GLY A 47 0.06 -7.46 -10.33
N LEU A 48 -0.31 -6.19 -10.17
CA LEU A 48 -1.70 -5.75 -10.17
C LEU A 48 -2.21 -5.43 -11.59
N PRO A 49 -3.49 -5.72 -11.91
CA PRO A 49 -4.03 -5.56 -13.25
C PRO A 49 -4.49 -4.11 -13.50
N TRP A 50 -3.52 -3.20 -13.67
CA TRP A 50 -3.78 -1.76 -13.86
C TRP A 50 -4.55 -1.40 -15.14
N GLY A 51 -4.59 -2.31 -16.12
CA GLY A 51 -5.26 -2.04 -17.41
C GLY A 51 -4.52 -1.04 -18.30
N VAL A 52 -3.25 -0.73 -17.99
CA VAL A 52 -2.40 0.18 -18.77
C VAL A 52 -1.07 -0.49 -19.13
N GLU A 53 -0.41 0.03 -20.16
CA GLU A 53 0.92 -0.44 -20.55
C GLU A 53 1.97 -0.15 -19.47
N ARG A 54 3.02 -0.98 -19.42
CA ARG A 54 4.11 -0.84 -18.42
C ARG A 54 4.79 0.53 -18.43
N GLY A 55 4.98 1.11 -19.61
CA GLY A 55 5.57 2.45 -19.75
C GLY A 55 4.69 3.54 -19.14
N VAL A 56 3.36 3.43 -19.32
CA VAL A 56 2.38 4.34 -18.74
C VAL A 56 2.36 4.18 -17.22
N LEU A 57 2.34 2.95 -16.70
CA LEU A 57 2.40 2.68 -15.27
C LEU A 57 3.68 3.26 -14.63
N ALA A 58 4.83 3.10 -15.28
CA ALA A 58 6.09 3.69 -14.81
C ALA A 58 6.02 5.23 -14.76
N ALA A 59 5.41 5.86 -15.77
CA ALA A 59 5.18 7.31 -15.77
C ALA A 59 4.20 7.76 -14.69
N MET A 60 3.16 6.98 -14.40
CA MET A 60 2.23 7.26 -13.30
C MET A 60 2.92 7.18 -11.94
N ILE A 61 3.77 6.18 -11.72
CA ILE A 61 4.58 6.04 -10.50
C ILE A 61 5.53 7.25 -10.35
N ALA A 62 6.21 7.64 -11.42
CA ALA A 62 7.10 8.80 -11.41
C ALA A 62 6.32 10.08 -11.07
N GLY A 63 5.18 10.33 -11.73
CA GLY A 63 4.34 11.50 -11.45
C GLY A 63 3.78 11.53 -10.03
N ALA A 64 3.43 10.36 -9.46
CA ALA A 64 3.02 10.27 -8.05
C ALA A 64 4.17 10.63 -7.10
N ARG A 65 5.40 10.17 -7.38
CA ARG A 65 6.59 10.55 -6.60
C ARG A 65 6.89 12.04 -6.70
N ASP A 66 6.81 12.62 -7.89
CA ASP A 66 7.05 14.04 -8.11
C ASP A 66 6.03 14.90 -7.35
N ARG A 67 4.74 14.52 -7.36
CA ARG A 67 3.69 15.18 -6.59
C ARG A 67 3.96 15.13 -5.09
N LEU A 68 4.37 13.96 -4.59
CA LEU A 68 4.67 13.80 -3.17
C LEU A 68 5.92 14.56 -2.75
N ALA A 69 6.97 14.58 -3.58
CA ALA A 69 8.18 15.36 -3.34
C ALA A 69 7.92 16.88 -3.31
N ALA A 70 6.81 17.34 -3.93
CA ALA A 70 6.40 18.73 -3.88
C ALA A 70 5.74 19.12 -2.55
N LEU A 71 5.21 18.16 -1.78
CA LEU A 71 4.64 18.41 -0.45
C LEU A 71 5.79 18.69 0.53
N LYS A 72 5.73 19.81 1.25
CA LYS A 72 6.80 20.29 2.14
C LYS A 72 6.42 20.28 3.61
N THR A 73 5.13 20.17 3.91
CA THR A 73 4.61 20.25 5.27
C THR A 73 3.77 19.01 5.63
N PRO A 74 3.70 18.63 6.92
CA PRO A 74 2.83 17.55 7.36
C PRO A 74 1.36 17.77 7.00
N ASP A 75 0.88 19.03 7.04
CA ASP A 75 -0.50 19.37 6.71
C ASP A 75 -0.80 19.14 5.22
N GLU A 76 0.12 19.51 4.31
CA GLU A 76 -0.02 19.20 2.88
C GLU A 76 -0.06 17.69 2.60
N VAL A 77 0.70 16.89 3.35
CA VAL A 77 0.65 15.42 3.25
C VAL A 77 -0.68 14.90 3.77
N HIS A 78 -1.18 15.44 4.89
CA HIS A 78 -2.48 15.07 5.44
C HIS A 78 -3.62 15.38 4.44
N ASP A 79 -3.68 16.61 3.93
CA ASP A 79 -4.68 17.05 2.95
C ASP A 79 -4.62 16.20 1.67
N TYR A 80 -3.42 15.85 1.23
CA TYR A 80 -3.23 14.96 0.08
C TYR A 80 -3.82 13.57 0.34
N VAL A 81 -3.60 13.00 1.52
CA VAL A 81 -4.14 11.68 1.88
C VAL A 81 -5.66 11.72 2.08
N GLU A 82 -6.22 12.80 2.62
CA GLU A 82 -7.67 13.00 2.66
C GLU A 82 -8.27 13.10 1.25
N ALA A 83 -7.61 13.80 0.33
CA ALA A 83 -8.02 13.89 -1.07
C ALA A 83 -7.94 12.54 -1.80
N LEU A 84 -7.09 11.60 -1.36
CA LEU A 84 -7.11 10.22 -1.85
C LEU A 84 -8.37 9.49 -1.38
N ALA A 85 -8.77 9.68 -0.11
CA ALA A 85 -9.95 9.03 0.44
C ALA A 85 -11.24 9.42 -0.31
N THR A 86 -11.37 10.66 -0.76
CA THR A 86 -12.56 11.13 -1.52
C THR A 86 -12.66 10.45 -2.89
N ARG A 87 -11.53 10.06 -3.49
CA ARG A 87 -11.47 9.34 -4.76
C ARG A 87 -11.70 7.84 -4.61
N LEU A 88 -11.66 7.31 -3.39
CA LEU A 88 -11.93 5.90 -3.09
C LEU A 88 -13.30 5.79 -2.40
N PRO A 89 -14.40 5.61 -3.14
CA PRO A 89 -15.75 5.86 -2.62
C PRO A 89 -16.23 4.82 -1.61
N SER A 90 -15.68 3.60 -1.61
CA SER A 90 -16.12 2.54 -0.71
C SER A 90 -15.16 2.30 0.45
N GLN A 91 -15.72 2.11 1.65
CA GLN A 91 -14.95 1.78 2.84
C GLN A 91 -14.18 0.46 2.66
N ALA A 92 -14.80 -0.53 2.03
CA ALA A 92 -14.16 -1.81 1.74
C ALA A 92 -12.92 -1.64 0.85
N LEU A 93 -12.97 -0.76 -0.15
CA LEU A 93 -11.82 -0.47 -1.01
C LEU A 93 -10.70 0.22 -0.22
N ARG A 94 -11.05 1.24 0.59
CA ARG A 94 -10.09 1.92 1.46
C ARG A 94 -9.36 0.96 2.39
N GLU A 95 -10.08 0.03 3.02
CA GLU A 95 -9.49 -1.00 3.86
C GLU A 95 -8.56 -1.94 3.08
N LYS A 96 -8.94 -2.36 1.86
CA LYS A 96 -8.08 -3.19 1.00
C LYS A 96 -6.81 -2.44 0.58
N VAL A 97 -6.89 -1.15 0.29
CA VAL A 97 -5.73 -0.30 -0.01
C VAL A 97 -4.80 -0.24 1.19
N VAL A 98 -5.32 0.04 2.39
CA VAL A 98 -4.53 0.10 3.63
C VAL A 98 -3.90 -1.25 3.95
N PHE A 99 -4.62 -2.36 3.80
CA PHE A 99 -4.06 -3.70 3.99
C PHE A 99 -2.93 -4.00 3.00
N THR A 100 -3.12 -3.67 1.72
CA THR A 100 -2.11 -3.91 0.67
C THR A 100 -0.87 -3.06 0.90
N MET A 101 -1.04 -1.79 1.28
CA MET A 101 0.04 -0.88 1.64
C MET A 101 0.81 -1.36 2.88
N ALA A 102 0.10 -1.78 3.94
CA ALA A 102 0.75 -2.31 5.13
C ALA A 102 1.53 -3.60 4.85
N THR A 103 1.06 -4.43 3.90
CA THR A 103 1.80 -5.62 3.46
C THR A 103 3.09 -5.26 2.71
N LEU A 104 3.09 -4.13 2.00
CA LEU A 104 4.26 -3.59 1.31
C LEU A 104 5.31 -3.07 2.29
N MET A 105 4.87 -2.30 3.29
CA MET A 105 5.74 -1.66 4.27
C MET A 105 6.36 -2.71 5.20
N PHE A 106 5.54 -3.56 5.84
CA PHE A 106 5.99 -4.48 6.89
C PHE A 106 6.54 -5.82 6.37
N SER A 107 7.15 -5.76 5.21
CA SER A 107 7.45 -6.94 4.40
C SER A 107 8.75 -7.65 4.81
N ASP A 108 9.58 -6.95 5.58
CA ASP A 108 10.83 -7.39 6.20
C ASP A 108 10.65 -7.80 7.68
N GLY A 109 9.45 -7.58 8.25
CA GLY A 109 9.07 -7.99 9.59
C GLY A 109 9.43 -6.99 10.70
N GLU A 110 10.11 -5.88 10.39
CA GLU A 110 10.35 -4.79 11.33
C GLU A 110 9.46 -3.61 10.98
N GLN A 111 8.76 -3.06 11.97
CA GLN A 111 7.94 -1.86 11.77
C GLN A 111 8.63 -0.68 12.42
N ASP A 112 9.14 0.23 11.61
CA ASP A 112 9.74 1.44 12.14
C ASP A 112 8.66 2.45 12.60
N GLN A 113 9.08 3.53 13.27
CA GLN A 113 8.13 4.54 13.77
C GLN A 113 7.56 5.43 12.66
N ALA A 114 8.27 5.60 11.54
CA ALA A 114 7.80 6.38 10.41
C ALA A 114 6.68 5.65 9.67
N GLU A 115 6.85 4.35 9.43
CA GLU A 115 5.85 3.49 8.82
C GLU A 115 4.57 3.38 9.65
N LYS A 116 4.69 3.25 10.98
CA LYS A 116 3.53 3.26 11.88
C LYS A 116 2.75 4.57 11.81
N LYS A 117 3.46 5.70 11.73
CA LYS A 117 2.83 7.03 11.58
C LYS A 117 2.13 7.15 10.23
N ALA A 118 2.76 6.70 9.15
CA ALA A 118 2.17 6.71 7.82
C ALA A 118 0.90 5.85 7.76
N LEU A 119 0.97 4.62 8.27
CA LEU A 119 -0.20 3.75 8.33
C LEU A 119 -1.31 4.35 9.21
N GLY A 120 -0.93 4.98 10.34
CA GLY A 120 -1.86 5.71 11.20
C GLY A 120 -2.57 6.85 10.48
N LEU A 121 -1.85 7.63 9.67
CA LEU A 121 -2.40 8.70 8.85
C LEU A 121 -3.46 8.15 7.87
N PHE A 122 -3.16 7.06 7.17
CA PHE A 122 -4.12 6.41 6.28
C PHE A 122 -5.34 5.87 7.01
N VAL A 123 -5.17 5.24 8.17
CA VAL A 123 -6.30 4.74 8.99
C VAL A 123 -7.25 5.87 9.37
N VAL A 124 -6.70 7.03 9.78
CA VAL A 124 -7.50 8.21 10.13
C VAL A 124 -8.18 8.81 8.89
N ALA A 125 -7.40 9.16 7.87
CA ALA A 125 -7.91 9.83 6.67
C ALA A 125 -8.93 8.97 5.89
N PHE A 126 -8.79 7.64 5.92
CA PHE A 126 -9.70 6.74 5.23
C PHE A 126 -10.92 6.39 6.09
N GLY A 127 -11.00 6.89 7.32
CA GLY A 127 -12.10 6.62 8.25
C GLY A 127 -12.17 5.15 8.68
N ILE A 128 -11.02 4.47 8.78
CA ILE A 128 -10.97 3.07 9.23
C ILE A 128 -11.14 3.05 10.74
N THR A 129 -12.18 2.34 11.21
CA THR A 129 -12.45 2.23 12.65
C THR A 129 -11.33 1.48 13.37
N SER A 130 -11.20 1.70 14.68
CA SER A 130 -10.19 1.02 15.52
C SER A 130 -10.30 -0.51 15.46
N GLU A 131 -11.52 -1.04 15.40
CA GLU A 131 -11.80 -2.47 15.23
C GLU A 131 -11.26 -2.99 13.89
N ARG A 132 -11.55 -2.29 12.78
CA ARG A 132 -11.07 -2.69 11.45
C ARG A 132 -9.56 -2.54 11.32
N ALA A 133 -8.98 -1.50 11.90
CA ALA A 133 -7.53 -1.34 11.97
C ALA A 133 -6.86 -2.46 12.79
N ALA A 134 -7.49 -2.93 13.86
CA ALA A 134 -7.01 -4.10 14.62
C ALA A 134 -7.08 -5.39 13.78
N ALA A 135 -8.19 -5.62 13.08
CA ALA A 135 -8.34 -6.78 12.20
C ALA A 135 -7.32 -6.79 11.04
N ILE A 136 -7.01 -5.63 10.46
CA ILE A 136 -5.95 -5.48 9.45
C ILE A 136 -4.58 -5.86 10.04
N ARG A 137 -4.25 -5.36 11.24
CA ARG A 137 -3.00 -5.71 11.92
C ARG A 137 -2.90 -7.20 12.20
N GLU A 138 -3.95 -7.82 12.71
CA GLU A 138 -3.97 -9.26 12.98
C GLU A 138 -3.76 -10.07 11.70
N ALA A 139 -4.44 -9.71 10.61
CA ALA A 139 -4.29 -10.37 9.32
C ALA A 139 -2.87 -10.25 8.75
N LEU A 140 -2.17 -9.14 9.00
CA LEU A 140 -0.75 -8.97 8.60
C LEU A 140 0.18 -9.91 9.38
N HIS A 141 -0.05 -10.10 10.69
CA HIS A 141 0.75 -11.02 11.50
C HIS A 141 0.52 -12.49 11.11
N LEU A 142 -0.72 -12.86 10.77
CA LEU A 142 -1.05 -14.20 10.28
C LEU A 142 -0.54 -14.44 8.84
N GLY A 143 -0.43 -13.39 8.03
CA GLY A 143 0.08 -13.44 6.66
C GLY A 143 1.61 -13.52 6.55
N GLY A 144 2.35 -12.94 7.51
CA GLY A 144 3.82 -12.99 7.59
C GLY A 144 4.38 -14.36 8.00
N ALA A 145 3.57 -15.23 8.61
CA ALA A 145 3.95 -16.57 9.04
C ALA A 145 3.90 -17.63 7.91
N ARG A 146 4.31 -17.27 6.68
CA ARG A 146 4.56 -18.27 5.62
C ARG A 146 6.00 -18.14 5.13
N THR A 147 6.92 -18.82 5.81
CA THR A 147 7.83 -19.84 5.25
C THR A 147 8.77 -20.35 6.36
N THR A 148 8.33 -21.39 7.07
CA THR A 148 9.25 -22.46 7.54
C THR A 148 8.54 -23.80 7.34
N ALA A 149 8.27 -24.14 6.07
CA ALA A 149 8.11 -25.54 5.73
C ALA A 149 9.52 -26.15 5.75
N LYS A 150 9.89 -26.79 6.85
CA LYS A 150 11.05 -27.69 6.91
C LYS A 150 10.70 -28.93 6.07
N PRO A 151 11.45 -29.28 5.01
CA PRO A 151 11.34 -30.60 4.44
C PRO A 151 12.24 -31.52 5.27
N GLU A 152 11.66 -32.41 6.05
CA GLU A 152 12.33 -33.66 6.45
C GLU A 152 11.47 -34.78 5.85
N ALA A 153 11.82 -35.17 4.63
CA ALA A 153 12.77 -36.25 4.34
C ALA A 153 12.14 -37.61 4.67
N THR A 154 11.50 -38.15 3.64
CA THR A 154 11.19 -39.58 3.51
C THR A 154 12.49 -40.26 3.09
N GLU A 155 12.99 -41.20 3.91
CA GLU A 155 14.02 -42.24 3.63
C GLU A 155 14.41 -42.80 5.02
N ASN A 156 14.38 -44.10 5.38
CA ASN A 156 14.20 -45.39 4.72
C ASN A 156 13.46 -46.34 5.68
#